data_AF-I3SIK2-F1
#
_entry.id   AF-I3SIK2-F1
#
_cell.length_a   1.000
_cell.length_b   1.000
_cell.length_c   1.000
_cell.angle_alpha   90.00
_cell.angle_beta   90.00
_cell.angle_gamma   90.00
#
_symmetry.space_group_name_H-M   'P 1'
#
loop_
_entity.id
_entity.type
_entity.pdbx_description
1 polymer ?
#
loop_
_entity_poly.entity_id
_entity_poly.type
_entity_poly.pdbx_seq_one_letter_code
_entity_poly.pdbx_strand_id
1 'polypeptide(L)'
;MLPSLQKRLLKQNAPTKVVGVPVTLNGDLKNQFVETNVGFDTICKVNSQLISNVCTDALSAEKYYYFIRLMGRKASHVALECTLQSHPNMVILGEEVAASKLTLFEITKQISDAVQARAEQDKYHGVILLPEGLIESIPEVYALLKEIHTLLRQGVAVGKISSQLSPWASALFEFLPPFIRKQLLLYPESDDSAQLSQIETEKLLAYLVEAEINKRQKEGTYKGEEIQCHLPFFRLSSSWIPSIKV
;
A
#
# COMPACT_ATOMS: atom_id res chain seq x y z
N MET A 1 2.26 -23.81 7.92
CA MET A 1 3.34 -24.39 8.76
C MET A 1 2.78 -25.19 9.95
N LEU A 2 1.89 -24.61 10.77
CA LEU A 2 1.23 -25.30 11.90
C LEU A 2 0.50 -26.61 11.53
N PRO A 3 -0.33 -26.67 10.48
CA PRO A 3 -1.02 -27.91 10.09
C PRO A 3 -0.05 -29.02 9.65
N SER A 4 1.05 -28.62 9.00
CA SER A 4 2.12 -29.50 8.55
C SER A 4 2.84 -30.13 9.73
N LEU A 5 3.13 -29.33 10.76
CA LEU A 5 3.78 -29.76 11.98
C LEU A 5 2.89 -30.68 12.82
N GLN A 6 1.60 -30.35 12.96
CA GLN A 6 0.62 -31.21 13.62
C GLN A 6 0.51 -32.56 12.92
N LYS A 7 0.39 -32.59 11.58
CA LYS A 7 0.41 -33.84 10.81
C LYS A 7 1.69 -34.65 11.01
N ARG A 8 2.85 -33.99 11.15
CA ARG A 8 4.13 -34.67 11.39
C ARG A 8 4.19 -35.30 12.79
N LEU A 9 3.74 -34.59 13.82
CA LEU A 9 3.72 -35.09 15.19
C LEU A 9 2.74 -36.26 15.37
N LEU A 10 1.60 -36.21 14.69
CA LEU A 10 0.64 -37.32 14.63
C LEU A 10 1.26 -38.56 13.97
N LYS A 11 1.99 -38.40 12.85
CA LYS A 11 2.72 -39.52 12.21
C LYS A 11 3.79 -40.13 13.10
N GLN A 12 4.35 -39.35 14.04
CA GLN A 12 5.37 -39.80 14.98
C GLN A 12 4.78 -40.33 16.30
N ASN A 13 3.46 -40.45 16.43
CA ASN A 13 2.75 -40.84 17.66
C ASN A 13 3.21 -40.06 18.91
N ALA A 14 3.59 -38.78 18.73
CA ALA A 14 3.99 -37.94 19.84
C ALA A 14 2.75 -37.47 20.64
N PRO A 15 2.79 -37.45 21.99
CA PRO A 15 1.65 -37.00 22.82
C PRO A 15 1.45 -35.47 22.81
N THR A 16 2.32 -34.72 22.13
CA THR A 16 2.32 -33.26 22.11
C THR A 16 1.16 -32.69 21.30
N LYS A 17 0.35 -31.84 21.93
CA LYS A 17 -0.73 -31.10 21.28
C LYS A 17 -0.22 -29.80 20.67
N VAL A 18 -0.76 -29.45 19.51
CA VAL A 18 -0.46 -28.19 18.81
C VAL A 18 -1.73 -27.38 18.74
N VAL A 19 -1.70 -26.16 19.28
CA VAL A 19 -2.84 -25.23 19.28
C VAL A 19 -2.42 -23.99 18.50
N GLY A 20 -3.26 -23.57 17.55
CA GLY A 20 -3.06 -22.35 16.78
C GLY A 20 -3.95 -21.23 17.30
N VAL A 21 -3.37 -20.03 17.49
CA VAL A 21 -4.12 -18.82 17.83
C VAL A 21 -4.03 -17.86 16.64
N PRO A 22 -5.16 -17.33 16.14
CA PRO A 22 -5.18 -16.45 14.97
C PRO A 22 -4.74 -15.02 15.33
N VAL A 23 -3.42 -14.79 15.33
CA VAL A 23 -2.81 -13.49 15.58
C VAL A 23 -2.38 -12.87 14.24
N THR A 24 -2.97 -11.74 13.87
CA THR A 24 -2.59 -10.96 12.68
C THR A 24 -3.05 -9.52 12.85
N LEU A 25 -2.23 -8.58 12.38
CA LEU A 25 -2.56 -7.15 12.36
C LEU A 25 -3.40 -6.76 11.14
N ASN A 26 -3.40 -7.59 10.09
CA ASN A 26 -4.08 -7.28 8.83
C ASN A 26 -5.58 -7.62 8.88
N GLY A 27 -6.01 -8.42 9.85
CA GLY A 27 -7.39 -8.89 9.94
C GLY A 27 -7.80 -9.85 8.81
N ASP A 28 -6.82 -10.52 8.19
CA ASP A 28 -6.96 -11.36 6.99
C ASP A 28 -7.31 -12.82 7.28
N LEU A 29 -7.12 -13.27 8.52
CA LEU A 29 -7.44 -14.63 8.96
C LEU A 29 -8.88 -14.70 9.50
N LYS A 30 -9.86 -14.48 8.60
CA LYS A 30 -11.29 -14.58 8.90
C LYS A 30 -11.91 -15.84 8.31
N ASN A 31 -12.80 -16.45 9.06
CA ASN A 31 -13.63 -17.56 8.59
C ASN A 31 -15.00 -17.52 9.31
N GLN A 32 -15.88 -18.48 9.04
CA GLN A 32 -17.21 -18.54 9.67
C GLN A 32 -17.19 -18.68 11.21
N PHE A 33 -16.06 -19.08 11.80
CA PHE A 33 -15.90 -19.31 13.23
C PHE A 33 -14.95 -18.30 13.91
N VAL A 34 -14.21 -17.52 13.13
CA VAL A 34 -13.21 -16.55 13.57
C VAL A 34 -13.61 -15.22 12.97
N GLU A 35 -14.31 -14.42 13.77
CA GLU A 35 -14.84 -13.12 13.38
C GLU A 35 -13.75 -12.06 13.24
N THR A 36 -12.77 -12.08 14.14
CA THR A 36 -11.68 -11.10 14.20
C THR A 36 -10.38 -11.72 14.69
N ASN A 37 -9.28 -11.01 14.45
CA ASN A 37 -7.93 -11.44 14.80
C ASN A 37 -7.38 -10.62 15.96
N VAL A 38 -6.56 -11.27 16.78
CA VAL A 38 -5.88 -10.61 17.89
C VAL A 38 -4.90 -9.58 17.32
N GLY A 39 -5.04 -8.32 17.74
CA GLY A 39 -4.20 -7.20 17.33
C GLY A 39 -4.82 -6.27 16.28
N PHE A 40 -5.84 -6.72 15.53
CA PHE A 40 -6.49 -5.91 14.49
C PHE A 40 -7.21 -4.67 15.06
N ASP A 41 -7.94 -4.82 16.17
CA ASP A 41 -8.65 -3.69 16.81
C ASP A 41 -7.67 -2.62 17.31
N THR A 42 -6.61 -3.03 18.01
CA THR A 42 -5.61 -2.11 18.55
C THR A 42 -4.90 -1.33 17.44
N ILE A 43 -4.48 -1.99 16.36
CA ILE A 43 -3.77 -1.30 15.27
C ILE A 43 -4.71 -0.32 14.55
N CYS A 44 -5.97 -0.68 14.32
CA CYS A 44 -6.93 0.23 13.68
C CYS A 44 -7.20 1.46 14.54
N LYS A 45 -7.34 1.31 15.86
CA LYS A 45 -7.53 2.44 16.79
C LYS A 45 -6.33 3.38 16.81
N VAL A 46 -5.11 2.83 16.94
CA VAL A 46 -3.88 3.62 16.95
C VAL A 46 -3.69 4.35 15.62
N ASN A 47 -3.87 3.66 14.50
CA ASN A 47 -3.78 4.25 13.16
C ASN A 47 -4.81 5.36 12.96
N SER A 48 -6.06 5.12 13.33
CA SER A 48 -7.15 6.09 13.18
C SER A 48 -6.90 7.35 14.01
N GLN A 49 -6.37 7.21 15.22
CA GLN A 49 -5.97 8.34 16.06
C GLN A 49 -4.86 9.16 15.39
N LEU A 50 -3.83 8.51 14.84
CA LEU A 50 -2.74 9.20 14.14
C LEU A 50 -3.22 9.88 12.87
N ILE A 51 -4.04 9.22 12.05
CA ILE A 51 -4.63 9.82 10.84
C ILE A 51 -5.48 11.03 11.21
N SER A 52 -6.31 10.93 12.26
CA SER A 52 -7.15 12.04 12.71
C SER A 52 -6.33 13.27 13.15
N ASN A 53 -5.18 13.03 13.80
CA ASN A 53 -4.24 14.10 14.13
C ASN A 53 -3.68 14.74 12.85
N VAL A 54 -3.32 13.94 11.85
CA VAL A 54 -2.84 14.46 10.54
C VAL A 54 -3.94 15.22 9.80
N CYS A 55 -5.20 14.76 9.84
CA CYS A 55 -6.34 15.49 9.27
C CYS A 55 -6.50 16.86 9.94
N THR A 56 -6.33 16.93 11.26
CA THR A 56 -6.39 18.19 12.02
C THR A 56 -5.22 19.12 11.67
N ASP A 57 -4.02 18.56 11.49
CA ASP A 57 -2.83 19.30 11.06
C ASP A 57 -3.00 19.85 9.63
N ALA A 58 -3.53 19.04 8.71
CA ALA A 58 -3.85 19.46 7.34
C ALA A 58 -4.86 20.61 7.30
N LEU A 59 -5.88 20.55 8.15
CA LEU A 59 -6.85 21.64 8.34
C LEU A 59 -6.22 22.90 8.93
N SER A 60 -5.18 22.77 9.76
CA SER A 60 -4.53 23.90 10.43
C SER A 60 -3.50 24.60 9.53
N ALA A 61 -2.77 23.83 8.73
CA ALA A 61 -1.75 24.35 7.82
C ALA A 61 -2.33 24.84 6.48
N GLU A 62 -3.46 24.27 6.05
CA GLU A 62 -4.20 24.56 4.80
C GLU A 62 -3.42 24.42 3.49
N LYS A 63 -2.19 23.87 3.51
CA LYS A 63 -1.26 23.85 2.37
C LYS A 63 -0.79 22.47 1.92
N TYR A 64 -0.95 21.45 2.76
CA TYR A 64 -0.30 20.15 2.55
C TYR A 64 -1.30 19.07 2.14
N TYR A 65 -0.87 18.25 1.18
CA TYR A 65 -1.49 16.97 0.89
C TYR A 65 -0.67 15.85 1.53
N TYR A 66 -1.29 15.10 2.45
CA TYR A 66 -0.66 13.99 3.16
C TYR A 66 -1.00 12.67 2.49
N PHE A 67 0.03 11.98 2.01
CA PHE A 67 -0.09 10.61 1.52
C PHE A 67 0.32 9.64 2.63
N ILE A 68 -0.67 8.97 3.22
CA ILE A 68 -0.45 8.06 4.35
C ILE A 68 -0.53 6.62 3.85
N ARG A 69 0.59 5.90 3.92
CA ARG A 69 0.62 4.46 3.69
C ARG A 69 0.21 3.72 4.96
N LEU A 70 -0.75 2.81 4.83
CA LEU A 70 -1.20 1.92 5.88
C LEU A 70 -0.72 0.51 5.64
N MET A 71 -0.31 -0.15 6.73
CA MET A 71 0.07 -1.55 6.69
C MET A 71 -1.14 -2.41 6.40
N GLY A 72 -1.00 -3.25 5.39
CA GLY A 72 -2.00 -4.20 4.95
C GLY A 72 -1.43 -4.94 3.76
N ARG A 73 -1.05 -6.21 3.96
CA ARG A 73 -0.37 -7.02 2.94
C ARG A 73 -1.19 -7.10 1.65
N LYS A 74 -2.22 -7.94 1.62
CA LYS A 74 -3.04 -8.18 0.42
C LYS A 74 -4.45 -7.62 0.52
N ALA A 75 -4.96 -7.49 1.74
CA ALA A 75 -6.30 -6.99 2.01
C ALA A 75 -6.24 -5.58 2.59
N SER A 76 -7.20 -4.75 2.23
CA SER A 76 -7.31 -3.36 2.66
C SER A 76 -8.19 -3.19 3.91
N HIS A 77 -8.36 -4.23 4.73
CA HIS A 77 -9.22 -4.19 5.93
C HIS A 77 -8.81 -3.08 6.91
N VAL A 78 -7.51 -2.92 7.16
CA VAL A 78 -6.99 -1.86 8.04
C VAL A 78 -7.29 -0.49 7.45
N ALA A 79 -7.08 -0.31 6.14
CA ALA A 79 -7.34 0.96 5.47
C ALA A 79 -8.82 1.34 5.50
N LEU A 80 -9.71 0.37 5.28
CA LEU A 80 -11.15 0.56 5.33
C LEU A 80 -11.62 0.96 6.73
N GLU A 81 -11.20 0.22 7.77
CA GLU A 81 -11.57 0.51 9.16
C GLU A 81 -11.06 1.89 9.59
N CYS A 82 -9.80 2.21 9.26
CA CYS A 82 -9.23 3.52 9.57
C CYS A 82 -9.97 4.66 8.84
N THR A 83 -10.42 4.43 7.61
CA THR A 83 -11.20 5.41 6.84
C THR A 83 -12.53 5.70 7.51
N LEU A 84 -13.24 4.64 7.93
CA LEU A 84 -14.55 4.79 8.58
C LEU A 84 -14.46 5.54 9.92
N GLN A 85 -13.35 5.40 10.65
CA GLN A 85 -13.15 6.08 11.93
C GLN A 85 -12.65 7.52 11.78
N SER A 86 -11.73 7.78 10.85
CA SER A 86 -11.02 9.07 10.73
C SER A 86 -11.56 10.02 9.65
N HIS A 87 -12.44 9.53 8.77
CA HIS A 87 -13.04 10.29 7.66
C HIS A 87 -12.02 11.12 6.84
N PRO A 88 -11.01 10.48 6.22
CA PRO A 88 -10.06 11.16 5.33
C PRO A 88 -10.77 11.67 4.07
N ASN A 89 -10.08 12.51 3.29
CA ASN A 89 -10.66 13.07 2.06
C ASN A 89 -10.79 12.03 0.95
N MET A 90 -9.85 11.09 0.87
CA MET A 90 -9.84 10.03 -0.13
C MET A 90 -9.14 8.79 0.43
N VAL A 91 -9.65 7.61 0.08
CA VAL A 91 -9.00 6.32 0.29
C VAL A 91 -9.00 5.56 -1.02
N ILE A 92 -7.94 4.82 -1.29
CA ILE A 92 -7.90 3.89 -2.42
C ILE A 92 -7.89 2.47 -1.85
N LEU A 93 -8.81 1.62 -2.32
CA LEU A 93 -8.89 0.22 -1.89
C LEU A 93 -8.30 -0.67 -2.98
N GLY A 94 -7.37 -1.56 -2.60
CA GLY A 94 -6.72 -2.48 -3.55
C GLY A 94 -7.73 -3.41 -4.23
N GLU A 95 -8.75 -3.85 -3.50
CA GLU A 95 -9.79 -4.74 -4.01
C GLU A 95 -10.64 -4.08 -5.11
N GLU A 96 -10.93 -2.79 -4.98
CA GLU A 96 -11.64 -2.00 -5.99
C GLU A 96 -10.78 -1.80 -7.23
N VAL A 97 -9.50 -1.47 -7.03
CA VAL A 97 -8.51 -1.32 -8.10
C VAL A 97 -8.37 -2.61 -8.92
N ALA A 98 -8.30 -3.76 -8.25
CA ALA A 98 -8.20 -5.06 -8.90
C ALA A 98 -9.50 -5.44 -9.63
N ALA A 99 -10.67 -5.15 -9.06
CA ALA A 99 -11.97 -5.46 -9.66
C ALA A 99 -12.24 -4.61 -10.92
N SER A 100 -11.95 -3.31 -10.84
CA SER A 100 -12.12 -2.35 -11.93
C SER A 100 -10.95 -2.35 -12.93
N LYS A 101 -9.87 -3.10 -12.64
CA LYS A 101 -8.63 -3.18 -13.43
C LYS A 101 -8.03 -1.80 -13.72
N LEU A 102 -8.04 -0.93 -12.71
CA LEU A 102 -7.52 0.42 -12.84
C LEU A 102 -6.01 0.38 -13.11
N THR A 103 -5.58 1.25 -14.01
CA THR A 103 -4.15 1.50 -14.28
C THR A 103 -3.59 2.53 -13.30
N LEU A 104 -2.27 2.55 -13.15
CA LEU A 104 -1.54 3.53 -12.35
C LEU A 104 -1.84 4.96 -12.83
N PHE A 105 -2.00 5.14 -14.13
CA PHE A 105 -2.41 6.41 -14.72
C PHE A 105 -3.83 6.82 -14.31
N GLU A 106 -4.79 5.91 -14.35
CA GLU A 106 -6.16 6.20 -13.92
C GLU A 106 -6.25 6.51 -12.43
N ILE A 107 -5.50 5.81 -11.58
CA ILE A 107 -5.43 6.09 -10.14
C ILE A 107 -4.86 7.49 -9.91
N THR A 108 -3.76 7.83 -10.58
CA THR A 108 -3.15 9.16 -10.50
C THR A 108 -4.15 10.23 -10.93
N LYS A 109 -4.85 10.00 -12.04
CA LYS A 109 -5.87 10.91 -12.56
C LYS A 109 -7.02 11.09 -11.58
N GLN A 110 -7.53 10.02 -10.97
CA GLN A 110 -8.59 10.10 -9.96
C GLN A 110 -8.16 10.95 -8.75
N ILE A 111 -6.92 10.78 -8.28
CA ILE A 111 -6.37 11.61 -7.21
C ILE A 111 -6.29 13.06 -7.67
N SER A 112 -5.71 13.34 -8.84
CA SER A 112 -5.59 14.69 -9.39
C SER A 112 -6.95 15.36 -9.61
N ASP A 113 -7.97 14.62 -10.05
CA ASP A 113 -9.34 15.11 -10.21
C ASP A 113 -9.95 15.46 -8.85
N ALA A 114 -9.73 14.65 -7.81
CA ALA A 114 -10.17 14.94 -6.45
C ALA A 114 -9.46 16.18 -5.87
N VAL A 115 -8.16 16.33 -6.10
CA VAL A 115 -7.41 17.54 -5.71
C VAL A 115 -7.93 18.77 -6.42
N GLN A 116 -8.20 18.68 -7.73
CA GLN A 116 -8.75 19.78 -8.50
C GLN A 116 -10.15 20.18 -8.01
N ALA A 117 -11.04 19.23 -7.76
CA ALA A 117 -12.37 19.50 -7.23
C ALA A 117 -12.34 20.18 -5.85
N ARG A 118 -11.31 19.90 -5.04
CA ARG A 118 -11.09 20.58 -3.76
C ARG A 118 -10.50 21.98 -3.93
N ALA A 119 -9.58 22.15 -4.88
CA ALA A 119 -9.02 23.45 -5.23
C ALA A 119 -10.10 24.42 -5.74
N GLU A 120 -11.12 23.93 -6.46
CA GLU A 120 -12.30 24.72 -6.86
C GLU A 120 -13.14 25.22 -5.68
N GLN A 121 -12.98 24.62 -4.49
CA GLN A 121 -13.61 25.04 -3.23
C GLN A 121 -12.64 25.82 -2.32
N ASP A 122 -11.53 26.33 -2.87
CA ASP A 122 -10.47 27.01 -2.15
C ASP A 122 -9.82 26.16 -1.03
N LYS A 123 -9.83 24.82 -1.17
CA LYS A 123 -9.22 23.88 -0.23
C LYS A 123 -7.99 23.22 -0.84
N TYR A 124 -6.81 23.71 -0.47
CA TYR A 124 -5.51 23.23 -0.96
C TYR A 124 -4.84 22.18 -0.06
N HIS A 125 -5.59 21.60 0.87
CA HIS A 125 -5.11 20.55 1.76
C HIS A 125 -5.96 19.28 1.65
N GLY A 126 -5.37 18.16 2.01
CA GLY A 126 -6.10 16.90 2.12
C GLY A 126 -5.27 15.74 2.64
N VAL A 127 -5.97 14.69 3.06
CA VAL A 127 -5.36 13.43 3.51
C VAL A 127 -5.85 12.30 2.63
N ILE A 128 -4.91 11.55 2.07
CA ILE A 128 -5.14 10.40 1.19
C ILE A 128 -4.56 9.16 1.84
N LEU A 129 -5.40 8.13 2.03
CA LEU A 129 -4.99 6.85 2.59
C LEU A 129 -4.71 5.83 1.48
N LEU A 130 -3.58 5.14 1.59
CA LEU A 130 -3.11 4.13 0.64
C LEU A 130 -2.75 2.82 1.37
N PRO A 131 -3.28 1.67 0.96
CA PRO A 131 -2.82 0.38 1.47
C PRO A 131 -1.45 0.03 0.88
N GLU A 132 -0.56 -0.55 1.69
CA GLU A 132 0.76 -1.00 1.25
C GLU A 132 0.69 -2.01 0.08
N GLY A 133 -0.31 -2.88 0.09
CA GLY A 133 -0.58 -3.85 -0.98
C GLY A 133 -1.13 -3.29 -2.28
N LEU A 134 -1.31 -1.97 -2.40
CA LEU A 134 -1.88 -1.36 -3.60
C LEU A 134 -1.12 -1.74 -4.89
N ILE A 135 0.20 -1.83 -4.80
CA ILE A 135 1.07 -2.14 -5.95
C ILE A 135 0.83 -3.54 -6.55
N GLU A 136 0.45 -4.52 -5.73
CA GLU A 136 0.07 -5.87 -6.19
C GLU A 136 -1.35 -5.93 -6.74
N SER A 137 -2.19 -4.94 -6.41
CA SER A 137 -3.58 -4.86 -6.85
C SER A 137 -3.70 -4.28 -8.26
N ILE A 138 -2.73 -3.48 -8.70
CA ILE A 138 -2.68 -2.90 -10.04
C ILE A 138 -2.22 -3.98 -11.03
N PRO A 139 -3.04 -4.39 -12.02
CA PRO A 139 -2.72 -5.52 -12.89
C PRO A 139 -1.41 -5.37 -13.68
N GLU A 140 -1.11 -4.14 -14.11
CA GLU A 140 0.09 -3.87 -14.92
C GLU A 140 1.39 -3.99 -14.13
N VAL A 141 1.39 -3.48 -12.88
CA VAL A 141 2.54 -3.57 -12.01
C VAL A 141 2.69 -4.99 -11.47
N TYR A 142 1.58 -5.68 -11.21
CA TYR A 142 1.60 -7.09 -10.82
C TYR A 142 2.23 -7.98 -11.90
N ALA A 143 1.88 -7.76 -13.18
CA ALA A 143 2.49 -8.49 -14.30
C ALA A 143 4.01 -8.22 -14.40
N LEU A 144 4.41 -6.95 -14.28
CA LEU A 144 5.81 -6.54 -14.24
C LEU A 144 6.58 -7.23 -13.09
N LEU A 145 6.04 -7.20 -11.87
CA LEU A 145 6.63 -7.86 -10.70
C LEU A 145 6.82 -9.36 -10.92
N LYS A 146 5.82 -10.02 -11.51
CA LYS A 146 5.88 -11.45 -11.79
C LYS A 146 6.94 -11.81 -12.83
N GLU A 147 7.09 -10.99 -13.88
CA GLU A 147 8.17 -11.15 -14.86
C GLU A 147 9.55 -10.97 -14.20
N ILE A 148 9.73 -9.91 -13.42
CA ILE A 148 10.98 -9.64 -12.68
C ILE A 148 11.33 -10.80 -11.74
N HIS A 149 10.38 -11.28 -10.94
CA HIS A 149 10.60 -12.40 -10.01
C HIS A 149 10.96 -13.70 -10.74
N THR A 150 10.38 -13.93 -11.93
CA THR A 150 10.69 -15.09 -12.76
C THR A 150 12.14 -15.01 -13.26
N LEU A 151 12.58 -13.84 -13.73
CA LEU A 151 13.95 -13.60 -14.19
C LEU A 151 14.97 -13.69 -13.04
N LEU A 152 14.63 -13.17 -11.85
CA LEU A 152 15.47 -13.28 -10.67
C LEU A 152 15.67 -14.74 -10.24
N ARG A 153 14.62 -15.57 -10.31
CA ARG A 153 14.73 -17.02 -10.04
C ARG A 153 15.59 -17.76 -11.06
N GLN A 154 15.64 -17.29 -12.30
CA GLN A 154 16.52 -17.82 -13.33
C GLN A 154 17.99 -17.39 -13.14
N GLY A 155 18.29 -16.57 -12.12
CA GLY A 155 19.66 -16.12 -11.81
C GLY A 155 20.15 -14.98 -12.71
N VAL A 156 19.24 -14.25 -13.37
CA VAL A 156 19.59 -13.11 -14.21
C VAL A 156 20.09 -11.97 -13.34
N ALA A 157 21.26 -11.43 -13.66
CA ALA A 157 21.82 -10.29 -12.95
C ALA A 157 20.93 -9.04 -13.14
N VAL A 158 20.72 -8.28 -12.07
CA VAL A 158 19.82 -7.10 -12.01
C VAL A 158 20.02 -6.11 -13.17
N GLY A 159 21.26 -5.91 -13.62
CA GLY A 159 21.58 -5.01 -14.74
C GLY A 159 21.16 -5.50 -16.14
N LYS A 160 20.76 -6.76 -16.29
CA LYS A 160 20.28 -7.35 -17.56
C LYS A 160 18.77 -7.61 -17.57
N ILE A 161 18.08 -7.32 -16.47
CA ILE A 161 16.64 -7.59 -16.36
C ILE A 161 15.87 -6.72 -17.35
N SER A 162 16.21 -5.43 -17.49
CA SER A 162 15.50 -4.49 -18.38
C SER A 162 15.49 -4.92 -19.86
N SER A 163 16.52 -5.64 -20.32
CA SER A 163 16.60 -6.11 -21.72
C SER A 163 15.92 -7.47 -21.96
N GLN A 164 15.55 -8.18 -20.90
CA GLN A 164 14.84 -9.47 -20.97
C GLN A 164 13.36 -9.37 -20.61
N LEU A 165 12.90 -8.20 -20.16
CA LEU A 165 11.48 -7.92 -19.93
C LEU A 165 10.70 -7.90 -21.24
N SER A 166 9.40 -8.18 -21.14
CA SER A 166 8.50 -7.97 -22.27
C SER A 166 8.50 -6.49 -22.71
N PRO A 167 8.20 -6.17 -23.98
CA PRO A 167 8.21 -4.78 -24.46
C PRO A 167 7.31 -3.85 -23.62
N TRP A 168 6.17 -4.38 -23.15
CA TRP A 168 5.24 -3.64 -22.32
C TRP A 168 5.75 -3.47 -20.89
N ALA A 169 6.29 -4.53 -20.28
CA ALA A 169 6.91 -4.45 -18.96
C ALA A 169 8.13 -3.51 -18.95
N SER A 170 8.92 -3.50 -20.02
CA SER A 170 10.06 -2.61 -20.18
C SER A 170 9.63 -1.14 -20.26
N ALA A 171 8.59 -0.83 -21.05
CA ALA A 171 8.03 0.52 -21.12
C ALA A 171 7.49 1.00 -19.76
N LEU A 172 6.77 0.15 -19.01
CA LEU A 172 6.32 0.47 -17.65
C LEU A 172 7.50 0.67 -16.69
N PHE A 173 8.52 -0.18 -16.79
CA PHE A 173 9.72 -0.06 -15.96
C PHE A 173 10.47 1.26 -16.25
N GLU A 174 10.57 1.68 -17.51
CA GLU A 174 11.16 2.96 -17.90
C GLU A 174 10.33 4.17 -17.46
N PHE A 175 9.01 4.05 -17.47
CA PHE A 175 8.09 5.07 -16.96
C PHE A 175 8.27 5.29 -15.45
N LEU A 176 8.62 4.25 -14.69
CA LEU A 176 8.76 4.35 -13.24
C LEU A 176 10.01 5.15 -12.81
N PRO A 177 9.91 5.96 -11.76
CA PRO A 177 11.05 6.69 -11.20
C PRO A 177 12.21 5.76 -10.78
N PRO A 178 13.47 6.25 -10.82
CA PRO A 178 14.65 5.43 -10.53
C PRO A 178 14.66 4.87 -9.10
N PHE A 179 13.99 5.52 -8.14
CA PHE A 179 13.90 5.02 -6.77
C PHE A 179 12.98 3.79 -6.68
N ILE A 180 11.82 3.79 -7.33
CA ILE A 180 10.92 2.63 -7.39
C ILE A 180 11.57 1.49 -8.16
N ARG A 181 12.22 1.77 -9.29
CA ARG A 181 12.92 0.73 -10.06
C ARG A 181 13.89 -0.07 -9.19
N LYS A 182 14.67 0.59 -8.33
CA LYS A 182 15.60 -0.09 -7.41
C LYS A 182 14.85 -0.94 -6.36
N GLN A 183 13.72 -0.46 -5.86
CA GLN A 183 12.90 -1.18 -4.88
C GLN A 183 12.22 -2.42 -5.47
N LEU A 184 11.77 -2.37 -6.73
CA LEU A 184 11.15 -3.51 -7.44
C LEU A 184 12.15 -4.62 -7.78
N LEU A 185 13.45 -4.30 -7.86
CA LEU A 185 14.51 -5.28 -8.17
C LEU A 185 15.01 -6.04 -6.92
N LEU A 186 14.44 -5.78 -5.74
CA LEU A 186 14.75 -6.52 -4.53
C LEU A 186 14.25 -7.96 -4.63
N TYR A 187 14.94 -8.89 -3.97
CA TYR A 187 14.54 -10.30 -3.97
C TYR A 187 13.17 -10.48 -3.30
N PRO A 188 12.30 -11.35 -3.86
CA PRO A 188 10.99 -11.64 -3.28
C PRO A 188 11.12 -12.26 -1.88
N GLU A 189 10.07 -12.11 -1.08
CA GLU A 189 9.97 -12.81 0.20
C GLU A 189 9.86 -14.33 -0.01
N SER A 190 10.03 -15.11 1.07
CA SER A 190 9.97 -16.57 1.04
C SER A 190 8.64 -17.16 0.52
N ASP A 191 7.58 -16.35 0.45
CA ASP A 191 6.25 -16.71 -0.04
C ASP A 191 5.98 -16.24 -1.48
N ASP A 192 7.01 -15.79 -2.20
CA ASP A 192 6.95 -15.32 -3.59
C ASP A 192 6.20 -13.99 -3.80
N SER A 193 5.85 -13.30 -2.70
CA SER A 193 5.36 -11.92 -2.74
C SER A 193 6.50 -10.91 -2.79
N ALA A 194 6.20 -9.73 -3.34
CA ALA A 194 7.15 -8.64 -3.31
C ALA A 194 7.39 -8.18 -1.87
N GLN A 195 8.55 -7.58 -1.58
CA GLN A 195 8.76 -6.91 -0.30
C GLN A 195 7.96 -5.59 -0.27
N LEU A 196 6.64 -5.70 -0.11
CA LEU A 196 5.70 -4.58 -0.14
C LEU A 196 6.08 -3.48 0.85
N SER A 197 6.67 -3.87 1.98
CA SER A 197 7.12 -2.95 3.04
C SER A 197 8.32 -2.07 2.67
N GLN A 198 9.02 -2.40 1.58
CA GLN A 198 10.14 -1.62 1.04
C GLN A 198 9.74 -0.77 -0.16
N ILE A 199 8.58 -1.05 -0.78
CA ILE A 199 8.10 -0.29 -1.93
C ILE A 199 7.34 0.92 -1.42
N GLU A 200 7.90 2.10 -1.66
CA GLU A 200 7.34 3.37 -1.20
C GLU A 200 6.26 3.86 -2.18
N THR A 201 5.13 3.15 -2.20
CA THR A 201 3.99 3.40 -3.09
C THR A 201 3.40 4.81 -2.90
N GLU A 202 3.42 5.32 -1.66
CA GLU A 202 3.03 6.68 -1.31
C GLU A 202 3.87 7.73 -2.05
N LYS A 203 5.18 7.49 -2.18
CA LYS A 203 6.10 8.39 -2.89
C LYS A 203 5.92 8.30 -4.40
N LEU A 204 5.67 7.10 -4.92
CA LEU A 204 5.37 6.90 -6.33
C LEU A 204 4.13 7.69 -6.74
N LEU A 205 3.02 7.53 -6.01
CA LEU A 205 1.78 8.23 -6.33
C LEU A 205 1.90 9.73 -6.13
N ALA A 206 2.56 10.19 -5.05
CA ALA A 206 2.81 11.62 -4.85
C ALA A 206 3.60 12.23 -6.03
N TYR A 207 4.66 11.55 -6.50
CA TYR A 207 5.46 12.00 -7.64
C TYR A 207 4.65 12.06 -8.95
N LEU A 208 3.82 11.05 -9.21
CA LEU A 208 2.98 11.01 -10.40
C LEU A 208 1.88 12.08 -10.38
N VAL A 209 1.25 12.29 -9.22
CA VAL A 209 0.21 13.32 -9.03
C VAL A 209 0.81 14.71 -9.19
N GLU A 210 2.01 14.96 -8.64
CA GLU A 210 2.73 16.22 -8.82
C GLU A 210 3.05 16.47 -10.31
N ALA A 211 3.55 15.45 -11.02
CA ALA A 211 3.81 15.55 -12.46
C ALA A 211 2.53 15.81 -13.28
N GLU A 212 1.42 15.17 -12.93
CA GLU A 212 0.13 15.37 -13.59
C GLU A 212 -0.44 16.77 -13.34
N ILE A 213 -0.36 17.28 -12.11
CA ILE A 213 -0.88 18.60 -11.77
C ILE A 213 -0.01 19.71 -12.39
N ASN A 214 1.31 19.53 -12.42
CA ASN A 214 2.22 20.42 -13.16
C ASN A 214 1.91 20.45 -14.66
N LYS A 215 1.47 19.33 -15.25
CA LYS A 215 0.98 19.30 -16.63
C LYS A 215 -0.32 20.10 -16.77
N ARG A 216 -1.29 19.91 -15.88
CA ARG A 216 -2.57 20.65 -15.89
C ARG A 216 -2.39 22.16 -15.65
N GLN A 217 -1.41 22.56 -14.84
CA GLN A 217 -1.03 23.96 -14.65
C GLN A 217 -0.49 24.59 -15.93
N LYS A 218 0.39 23.90 -16.66
CA LYS A 218 0.91 24.36 -17.97
C LYS A 218 -0.19 24.48 -19.02
N GLU A 219 -1.18 23.60 -18.97
CA GLU A 219 -2.36 23.63 -19.83
C GLU A 219 -3.39 24.71 -19.41
N GLY A 220 -3.23 25.30 -18.22
CA GLY A 220 -4.11 26.36 -17.69
C GLY A 220 -5.42 25.85 -17.07
N THR A 221 -5.60 24.54 -16.97
CA THR A 221 -6.81 23.89 -16.45
C THR A 221 -6.87 23.93 -14.91
N TYR A 222 -5.70 24.01 -14.25
CA TYR A 222 -5.60 24.11 -12.80
C TYR A 222 -5.15 25.52 -12.37
N LYS A 223 -5.96 26.17 -11.52
CA LYS A 223 -5.73 27.54 -11.03
C LYS A 223 -5.21 27.61 -9.58
N GLY A 224 -4.98 26.46 -8.95
CA GLY A 224 -4.50 26.38 -7.56
C GLY A 224 -2.99 26.57 -7.43
N GLU A 225 -2.54 26.77 -6.19
CA GLU A 225 -1.11 26.85 -5.84
C GLU A 225 -0.38 25.51 -6.07
N GLU A 226 0.95 25.57 -6.11
CA GLU A 226 1.85 24.41 -6.23
C GLU A 226 1.65 23.47 -5.03
N ILE A 227 1.38 22.19 -5.29
CA ILE A 227 1.02 21.25 -4.23
C ILE A 227 2.28 20.77 -3.52
N GLN A 228 2.34 21.02 -2.22
CA GLN A 228 3.35 20.41 -1.37
C GLN A 228 2.82 19.06 -0.86
N CYS A 229 3.27 17.98 -1.51
CA CYS A 229 3.03 16.62 -1.05
C CYS A 229 3.92 16.35 0.17
N HIS A 230 3.31 16.23 1.35
CA HIS A 230 4.03 15.79 2.55
C HIS A 230 3.79 14.29 2.76
N LEU A 231 4.87 13.58 3.07
CA LEU A 231 4.85 12.14 3.31
C LEU A 231 5.14 11.93 4.80
N PRO A 232 4.11 11.84 5.65
CA PRO A 232 4.34 11.55 7.05
C PRO A 232 4.89 10.12 7.14
N PHE A 233 6.15 9.99 7.58
CA PHE A 233 6.82 8.70 7.69
C PHE A 233 6.29 7.92 8.91
N PHE A 234 5.11 7.31 8.77
CA PHE A 234 4.57 6.38 9.77
C PHE A 234 5.03 4.96 9.46
N ARG A 235 6.25 4.61 9.86
CA ARG A 235 6.66 3.20 9.95
C ARG A 235 6.25 2.67 11.31
N LEU A 236 4.97 2.35 11.49
CA LEU A 236 4.51 1.68 12.69
C LEU A 236 5.07 0.25 12.69
N SER A 237 6.21 0.05 13.34
CA SER A 237 6.74 -1.29 13.52
C SER A 237 5.81 -2.08 14.44
N SER A 238 5.69 -3.39 14.18
CA SER A 238 4.95 -4.35 15.02
C SER A 238 5.33 -4.34 16.51
N SER A 239 6.44 -3.68 16.87
CA SER A 239 6.89 -3.45 18.24
C SER A 239 6.14 -2.35 19.00
N TRP A 240 5.32 -1.52 18.35
CA TRP A 240 4.50 -0.47 19.00
C TRP A 240 3.15 -0.97 19.53
N ILE A 241 3.00 -2.28 19.76
CA ILE A 241 1.85 -2.85 20.44
C ILE A 241 2.21 -3.01 21.93
N PRO A 242 2.07 -1.99 22.79
CA PRO A 242 1.89 -2.26 24.19
C PRO A 242 0.46 -2.79 24.37
N SER A 243 0.31 -3.81 25.21
CA SER A 243 -0.97 -4.41 25.65
C SER A 243 -1.46 -5.64 24.89
N ILE A 244 -0.63 -6.68 24.84
CA ILE A 244 -1.16 -8.00 25.20
C ILE A 244 -0.45 -8.38 26.51
N LYS A 245 -1.01 -7.93 27.64
CA LYS A 245 -0.85 -8.66 28.90
C LYS A 245 -1.71 -9.91 28.75
N VAL A 246 -1.11 -11.04 28.38
CA VAL A 246 -1.64 -12.36 28.76
C VAL A 246 -1.16 -12.64 30.17
#